data_AF-A0A1Y1LYR9-F1
#
_entry.id   AF-A0A1Y1LYR9-F1
#
_cell.length_a   1.000
_cell.length_b   1.000
_cell.length_c   1.000
_cell.angle_alpha   90.00
_cell.angle_beta   90.00
_cell.angle_gamma   90.00
#
_symmetry.space_group_name_H-M   'P 1'
#
loop_
_entity.id
_entity.type
_entity.pdbx_description
1 polymer ?
#
loop_
_entity_poly.entity_id
_entity_poly.type
_entity_poly.pdbx_seq_one_letter_code
_entity_poly.pdbx_strand_id
1 'polypeptide(L)'
;MKHPAWFMRFNFQTQREFLYMKTKYLSCLNFKEDCQVLDIGCGPGDITRYGLLPLLPKTAKKLVGIDLSSQMVDFAKKFHQDDDRVSFQQLDICTDSIPPHFHNCFDHAFSFYCLHYVPDLR
;
A
#
# COMPACT_ATOMS: atom_id res chain seq x y z
N MET A 1 -12.24 -0.34 10.12
CA MET A 1 -11.55 -0.20 11.43
C MET A 1 -11.46 1.28 11.80
N LYS A 2 -11.65 1.67 13.07
CA LYS A 2 -11.87 3.08 13.48
C LYS A 2 -10.68 3.79 14.14
N HIS A 3 -9.54 3.11 14.28
CA HIS A 3 -8.43 3.59 15.11
C HIS A 3 -7.07 3.38 14.42
N PRO A 4 -6.66 4.27 13.49
CA PRO A 4 -5.46 4.08 12.65
C PRO A 4 -4.15 3.89 13.43
N ALA A 5 -3.92 4.72 14.46
CA ALA A 5 -2.71 4.62 15.29
C ALA A 5 -2.63 3.29 16.06
N TRP A 6 -3.77 2.80 16.56
CA TRP A 6 -3.84 1.50 17.24
C TRP A 6 -3.62 0.36 16.24
N PHE A 7 -4.22 0.46 15.06
CA PHE A 7 -4.01 -0.53 14.02
C PHE A 7 -2.55 -0.61 13.58
N MET A 8 -1.90 0.54 13.33
CA MET A 8 -0.46 0.59 13.03
C MET A 8 0.38 -0.08 14.12
N ARG A 9 0.04 0.13 15.40
CA ARG A 9 0.81 -0.39 16.53
C ARG A 9 0.58 -1.88 16.80
N PHE A 10 -0.63 -2.39 16.56
CA PHE A 10 -1.06 -3.72 17.03
C PHE A 10 -1.41 -4.71 15.91
N ASN A 11 -1.29 -4.31 14.64
CA ASN A 11 -1.49 -5.21 13.50
C ASN A 11 -0.26 -6.11 13.26
N PHE A 12 0.10 -6.91 14.26
CA PHE A 12 1.25 -7.81 14.21
C PHE A 12 1.12 -8.89 13.13
N GLN A 13 -0.11 -9.28 12.78
CA GLN A 13 -0.34 -10.31 11.78
C GLN A 13 0.13 -9.83 10.40
N THR A 14 -0.28 -8.64 9.98
CA THR A 14 0.12 -8.10 8.66
C THR A 14 1.62 -7.78 8.64
N GLN A 15 2.17 -7.27 9.75
CA GLN A 15 3.60 -7.01 9.86
C GLN A 15 4.42 -8.30 9.71
N ARG A 16 4.00 -9.38 10.38
CA ARG A 16 4.67 -10.69 10.29
C ARG A 16 4.59 -11.27 8.88
N GLU A 17 3.44 -11.17 8.23
CA GLU A 17 3.28 -11.59 6.83
C GLU A 17 4.21 -10.82 5.91
N PHE A 18 4.22 -9.48 6.03
CA PHE A 18 5.08 -8.65 5.22
C PHE A 18 6.56 -9.02 5.40
N LEU A 19 7.01 -9.23 6.64
CA LEU A 19 8.39 -9.66 6.91
C LEU A 19 8.70 -11.03 6.29
N TYR A 20 7.77 -11.98 6.36
CA TYR A 20 7.93 -13.28 5.71
C TYR A 20 8.02 -13.14 4.19
N MET A 21 7.11 -12.38 3.57
CA MET A 21 7.12 -12.11 2.13
C MET A 21 8.39 -11.38 1.69
N LYS A 22 8.83 -10.40 2.49
CA LYS A 22 10.06 -9.63 2.25
C LYS A 22 11.30 -10.50 2.26
N THR A 23 11.44 -11.37 3.25
CA THR A 23 12.60 -12.24 3.39
C THR A 23 12.64 -13.34 2.32
N LYS A 24 11.47 -13.86 1.92
CA LYS A 24 11.39 -15.00 1.01
C LYS A 24 11.30 -14.62 -0.47
N TYR A 25 10.66 -13.50 -0.80
CA TYR A 25 10.31 -13.17 -2.18
C TYR A 25 10.67 -11.75 -2.59
N LEU A 26 10.30 -10.72 -1.80
CA LEU A 26 10.40 -9.34 -2.27
C LEU A 26 11.84 -8.85 -2.44
N SER A 27 12.78 -9.37 -1.65
CA SER A 27 14.21 -9.05 -1.78
C SER A 27 14.83 -9.52 -3.09
N CYS A 28 14.20 -10.45 -3.80
CA CYS A 28 14.65 -10.99 -5.07
C CYS A 28 13.90 -10.41 -6.28
N LEU A 29 12.94 -9.50 -6.06
CA LEU A 29 12.22 -8.85 -7.14
C LEU A 29 13.09 -7.81 -7.82
N ASN A 30 13.15 -7.88 -9.15
CA ASN A 30 13.76 -6.84 -9.96
C ASN A 30 12.71 -5.77 -10.27
N PHE A 31 12.75 -4.69 -9.49
CA PHE A 31 11.93 -3.52 -9.75
C PHE A 31 12.46 -2.75 -10.94
N LYS A 32 11.55 -2.27 -11.78
CA LYS A 32 11.88 -1.38 -12.89
C LYS A 32 12.32 -0.02 -12.34
N GLU A 33 13.35 0.57 -12.95
CA GLU A 33 13.71 1.98 -12.70
C GLU A 33 12.53 2.90 -13.07
N ASP A 34 12.40 4.03 -12.40
CA ASP A 34 11.31 5.00 -12.64
C ASP A 34 9.89 4.42 -12.52
N CYS A 35 9.75 3.30 -11.80
CA CYS A 35 8.46 2.62 -11.65
C CYS A 35 7.46 3.41 -10.82
N GLN A 36 6.18 3.12 -11.07
CA GLN A 36 5.07 3.48 -10.20
C GLN A 36 4.47 2.22 -9.58
N VAL A 37 4.23 2.26 -8.28
CA VAL A 37 3.81 1.09 -7.50
C VAL A 37 2.50 1.40 -6.77
N LEU A 38 1.60 0.41 -6.75
CA LEU A 38 0.33 0.46 -6.04
C LEU A 38 0.37 -0.47 -4.82
N ASP A 39 -0.09 0.00 -3.67
CA ASP A 39 -0.32 -0.80 -2.47
C ASP A 39 -1.81 -0.79 -2.12
N ILE A 40 -2.44 -1.95 -2.23
CA ILE A 40 -3.89 -2.15 -2.13
C ILE A 40 -4.26 -2.60 -0.72
N GLY A 41 -5.11 -1.81 -0.06
CA GLY A 41 -5.47 -2.00 1.33
C GLY A 41 -4.34 -1.58 2.26
N CYS A 42 -3.76 -0.40 2.00
CA CYS A 42 -2.56 0.08 2.68
C CYS A 42 -2.77 0.39 4.17
N GLY A 43 -4.02 0.46 4.64
CA GLY A 43 -4.35 0.86 6.00
C GLY A 43 -3.70 2.21 6.36
N PRO A 44 -3.03 2.33 7.51
CA PRO A 44 -2.40 3.56 7.95
C PRO A 44 -1.03 3.82 7.29
N GLY A 45 -0.63 2.97 6.33
CA GLY A 45 0.52 3.21 5.45
C GLY A 45 1.90 2.87 6.03
N ASP A 46 2.00 2.23 7.19
CA ASP A 46 3.29 1.83 7.78
C ASP A 46 4.05 0.83 6.91
N ILE A 47 3.36 -0.18 6.38
CA ILE A 47 3.96 -1.15 5.45
C ILE A 47 4.32 -0.48 4.14
N THR A 48 3.46 0.40 3.62
CA THR A 48 3.73 1.18 2.41
C THR A 48 5.03 2.00 2.57
N ARG A 49 5.14 2.80 3.64
CA ARG A 49 6.26 3.73 3.85
C ARG A 49 7.54 3.06 4.33
N TYR A 50 7.46 2.20 5.34
CA TYR A 50 8.64 1.62 5.99
C TYR A 50 8.97 0.20 5.49
N GLY A 51 8.02 -0.46 4.83
CA GLY A 51 8.19 -1.78 4.27
C GLY A 51 8.53 -1.76 2.78
N LEU A 52 7.60 -1.32 1.94
CA LEU A 52 7.69 -1.36 0.48
C LEU A 52 8.64 -0.31 -0.08
N LEU A 53 8.49 0.97 0.30
CA LEU A 53 9.29 2.07 -0.26
C LEU A 53 10.81 1.81 -0.18
N PRO A 54 11.39 1.28 0.91
CA PRO A 54 12.82 0.99 0.98
C PRO A 54 13.29 -0.16 0.07
N LEU A 55 12.38 -0.98 -0.45
CA LEU A 55 12.69 -2.04 -1.41
C LEU A 55 12.75 -1.51 -2.85
N LEU A 56 12.16 -0.34 -3.11
CA LEU A 56 12.08 0.23 -4.44
C LEU A 56 13.39 0.96 -4.82
N PRO A 57 13.75 1.01 -6.12
CA PRO A 57 14.84 1.84 -6.61
C PRO A 57 14.67 3.29 -6.17
N LYS A 58 15.78 4.01 -5.95
CA LYS A 58 15.72 5.44 -5.59
C LYS A 58 15.04 6.29 -6.67
N THR A 59 15.06 5.83 -7.91
CA THR A 59 14.41 6.44 -9.09
C THR A 59 12.90 6.21 -9.13
N ALA A 60 12.36 5.27 -8.33
CA ALA A 60 10.93 4.98 -8.33
C ALA A 60 10.12 6.26 -8.10
N LYS A 61 9.23 6.56 -9.04
CA LYS A 61 8.52 7.83 -9.14
C LYS A 61 7.51 8.02 -8.02
N LYS A 62 6.74 6.97 -7.74
CA LYS A 62 5.66 7.04 -6.75
C LYS A 62 5.28 5.67 -6.24
N LEU A 63 5.02 5.59 -4.94
CA LEU A 63 4.31 4.50 -4.29
C LEU A 63 2.96 5.03 -3.78
N VAL A 64 1.87 4.54 -4.36
CA VAL A 64 0.51 4.96 -4.04
C VAL A 64 -0.16 3.90 -3.17
N GLY A 65 -0.53 4.25 -1.95
CA GLY A 65 -1.38 3.42 -1.10
C GLY A 65 -2.85 3.74 -1.30
N ILE A 66 -3.69 2.72 -1.47
CA ILE A 66 -5.15 2.88 -1.47
C ILE A 66 -5.79 2.07 -0.34
N ASP A 67 -6.84 2.63 0.25
CA ASP A 67 -7.66 1.93 1.25
C ASP A 67 -9.12 2.39 1.17
N LEU A 68 -10.05 1.50 1.49
CA LEU A 68 -11.48 1.81 1.54
C LEU A 68 -11.80 2.82 2.65
N SER A 69 -11.07 2.76 3.76
CA SER A 69 -11.31 3.57 4.95
C SER A 69 -10.69 4.96 4.80
N SER A 70 -11.53 5.99 4.63
CA SER A 70 -11.10 7.40 4.67
C SER A 70 -10.29 7.74 5.92
N GLN A 71 -10.66 7.19 7.08
CA GLN A 71 -9.95 7.42 8.34
C GLN A 71 -8.52 6.90 8.31
N MET A 72 -8.28 5.75 7.66
CA MET A 72 -6.94 5.19 7.50
C MET A 72 -6.12 6.05 6.55
N VAL A 73 -6.71 6.42 5.41
CA VAL A 73 -6.07 7.25 4.38
C VAL A 73 -5.71 8.64 4.93
N ASP A 74 -6.63 9.30 5.62
CA ASP A 74 -6.40 10.63 6.17
C ASP A 74 -5.30 10.63 7.24
N PHE A 75 -5.24 9.56 8.04
CA PHE A 75 -4.14 9.35 8.96
C PHE A 75 -2.83 9.15 8.21
N ALA A 76 -2.79 8.26 7.21
CA ALA A 76 -1.59 7.95 6.43
C ALA A 76 -1.04 9.19 5.71
N LYS A 77 -1.91 10.00 5.09
CA LYS A 77 -1.56 11.28 4.46
C LYS A 77 -0.84 12.21 5.43
N LYS A 78 -1.37 12.37 6.65
CA LYS A 78 -0.79 13.27 7.66
C LYS A 78 0.48 12.71 8.28
N PHE A 79 0.52 11.41 8.54
CA PHE A 79 1.62 10.78 9.26
C PHE A 79 2.87 10.62 8.40
N HIS A 80 2.70 10.41 7.08
CA HIS A 80 3.80 10.18 6.13
C HIS A 80 4.01 11.33 5.14
N GLN A 81 3.55 12.55 5.48
CA GLN A 81 3.65 13.75 4.62
C GLN A 81 5.09 14.24 4.39
N ASP A 82 6.06 13.66 5.09
CA ASP A 82 7.47 14.03 5.05
C ASP A 82 8.24 13.44 3.85
N ASP A 83 7.60 12.58 3.04
CA ASP A 83 8.23 11.96 1.88
C ASP A 83 7.30 11.95 0.67
N ASP A 84 7.64 12.78 -0.31
CA ASP A 84 6.86 12.96 -1.52
C ASP A 84 6.87 11.74 -2.44
N ARG A 85 7.65 10.69 -2.15
CA ARG A 85 7.61 9.44 -2.93
C ARG A 85 6.39 8.59 -2.58
N VAL A 86 5.74 8.83 -1.44
CA VAL A 86 4.49 8.16 -1.08
C VAL A 86 3.29 9.07 -1.26
N SER A 87 2.12 8.48 -1.52
CA SER A 87 0.83 9.17 -1.46
C SER A 87 -0.26 8.18 -1.12
N PHE A 88 -1.34 8.66 -0.52
CA PHE A 88 -2.45 7.82 -0.11
C PHE A 88 -3.76 8.35 -0.69
N GLN A 89 -4.64 7.46 -1.15
CA GLN A 89 -5.94 7.83 -1.68
C GLN A 89 -7.03 6.86 -1.20
N GLN A 90 -8.21 7.39 -0.89
CA GLN A 90 -9.36 6.54 -0.61
C GLN A 90 -9.88 5.96 -1.92
N LEU A 91 -9.97 4.64 -1.97
CA LEU A 91 -10.55 3.93 -3.11
C LEU A 91 -11.09 2.59 -2.62
N ASP A 92 -12.32 2.29 -3.00
CA ASP A 92 -12.85 0.93 -2.89
C ASP A 92 -12.25 0.09 -4.02
N ILE A 93 -11.55 -0.99 -3.69
CA ILE A 93 -11.05 -1.93 -4.71
C ILE A 93 -12.20 -2.64 -5.45
N CYS A 94 -13.38 -2.72 -4.85
CA CYS A 94 -14.57 -3.31 -5.46
C CYS A 94 -15.34 -2.31 -6.35
N THR A 95 -14.79 -1.11 -6.60
CA THR A 95 -15.46 -0.09 -7.42
C THR A 95 -15.68 -0.58 -8.86
N ASP A 96 -16.88 -0.34 -9.39
CA ASP A 96 -17.20 -0.61 -10.81
C ASP A 96 -16.51 0.37 -11.76
N SER A 97 -16.08 1.53 -11.24
CA SER A 97 -15.42 2.57 -12.03
C SER A 97 -14.11 2.98 -11.38
N ILE A 98 -13.01 2.55 -12.00
CA ILE A 98 -11.66 2.97 -11.61
C ILE A 98 -11.47 4.44 -12.05
N PRO A 99 -10.91 5.32 -11.20
CA PRO A 99 -10.61 6.68 -11.59
C PRO A 99 -9.63 6.72 -12.77
N PRO A 100 -9.84 7.56 -13.81
CA PRO A 100 -9.01 7.57 -15.01
C PRO A 100 -7.52 7.77 -14.75
N HIS A 101 -7.14 8.48 -13.69
CA HIS A 101 -5.75 8.71 -13.30
C HIS A 101 -5.04 7.50 -12.69
N PHE A 102 -5.73 6.37 -12.53
CA PHE A 102 -5.13 5.07 -12.18
C PHE A 102 -4.91 4.17 -13.40
N HIS A 103 -5.44 4.53 -14.58
CA HIS A 103 -5.38 3.68 -15.76
C HIS A 103 -3.96 3.64 -16.35
N ASN A 104 -3.40 2.44 -16.50
CA ASN A 104 -2.06 2.20 -17.08
C ASN A 104 -0.94 2.97 -16.37
N CYS A 105 -1.10 3.23 -15.07
CA CYS A 105 -0.14 4.04 -14.30
C CYS A 105 0.86 3.24 -13.48
N PHE A 106 0.67 1.93 -13.28
CA PHE A 106 1.47 1.16 -12.31
C PHE A 106 2.21 0.01 -12.99
N ASP A 107 3.49 -0.14 -12.66
CA ASP A 107 4.33 -1.27 -13.09
C ASP A 107 4.23 -2.45 -12.12
N HIS A 108 3.92 -2.18 -10.85
CA HIS A 108 3.80 -3.19 -9.80
C HIS A 108 2.62 -2.89 -8.87
N ALA A 109 1.95 -3.94 -8.38
CA ALA A 109 0.90 -3.84 -7.38
C ALA A 109 1.12 -4.86 -6.25
N PHE A 110 0.90 -4.44 -5.02
CA PHE A 110 0.98 -5.26 -3.81
C PHE A 110 -0.33 -5.22 -3.04
N SER A 111 -0.62 -6.27 -2.29
CA SER A 111 -1.71 -6.29 -1.31
C SER A 111 -1.36 -7.23 -0.18
N PHE A 112 -1.42 -6.74 1.06
CA PHE A 112 -1.14 -7.53 2.26
C PHE A 112 -2.37 -7.52 3.17
N TYR A 113 -2.94 -8.69 3.47
CA TYR A 113 -4.10 -8.82 4.37
C TYR A 113 -5.30 -7.90 4.02
N CYS A 114 -5.55 -7.66 2.74
CA CYS A 114 -6.73 -6.91 2.28
C CYS A 114 -7.76 -7.82 1.59
N LEU A 115 -7.32 -8.70 0.68
CA LEU A 115 -8.22 -9.40 -0.24
C LEU A 115 -9.27 -10.30 0.44
N HIS A 116 -9.02 -10.78 1.66
CA HIS A 116 -10.01 -11.55 2.42
C HIS A 116 -11.23 -10.73 2.90
N TYR A 117 -11.17 -9.40 2.81
CA TYR A 117 -12.32 -8.51 3.04
C TYR A 117 -13.15 -8.27 1.77
N VAL A 118 -12.65 -8.66 0.59
CA VAL A 118 -13.35 -8.50 -0.68
C VAL A 118 -14.45 -9.55 -0.79
N PRO A 119 -15.74 -9.15 -0.88
CA PRO A 119 -16.83 -10.09 -1.11
C PRO A 119 -16.65 -10.80 -2.45
N ASP A 120 -17.04 -12.07 -2.52
CA ASP A 120 -17.06 -12.84 -3.77
C ASP A 120 -15.71 -12.94 -4.51
N LEU A 121 -14.60 -12.82 -3.79
CA LEU A 121 -13.27 -13.14 -4.31
C LEU A 121 -13.21 -14.65 -4.64
N ARG A 122 -13.36 -15.00 -5.92
CA ARG A 122 -13.32 -16.38 -6.44
C ARG A 122 -11.99 -16.72 -7.07
#